data_AF-A0A925AKR1-F1
#
_entry.id   AF-A0A925AKR1-F1
#
_cell.length_a   1.000
_cell.length_b   1.000
_cell.length_c   1.000
_cell.angle_alpha   90.00
_cell.angle_beta   90.00
_cell.angle_gamma   90.00
#
_symmetry.space_group_name_H-M   'P 1'
#
loop_
_entity.id
_entity.type
_entity.pdbx_description
1 polymer ?
#
loop_
_entity_poly.entity_id
_entity_poly.type
_entity_poly.pdbx_seq_one_letter_code
_entity_poly.pdbx_strand_id
1 'polypeptide(L)'
;MKKLNFLPGLPAVALAKAGALTLFAFLLFTSCNNDKKQIETLTKETETIHDEAMKDLADMNRVARELKETIMVATMTAEQSAVYTDALTAMGNAENAMMDWMKNYKSPEEMAPPEAMKYLQEQKALIEKNRADIKAALEAGKKLQGK
;
A
#
# COMPACT_ATOMS: atom_id res chain seq x y z
N MET A 1 -26.96 -77.35 55.63
CA MET A 1 -26.28 -76.69 56.78
C MET A 1 -26.15 -75.20 56.48
N LYS A 2 -26.48 -74.37 57.48
CA LYS A 2 -26.39 -72.89 57.49
C LYS A 2 -25.02 -72.38 56.98
N LYS A 3 -25.02 -71.29 56.22
CA LYS A 3 -24.67 -69.93 56.73
C LYS A 3 -24.78 -68.86 55.63
N LEU A 4 -25.68 -67.91 55.86
CA LEU A 4 -25.56 -66.51 55.44
C LEU A 4 -24.34 -65.86 56.14
N ASN A 5 -23.84 -64.78 55.52
CA ASN A 5 -23.03 -63.64 56.03
C ASN A 5 -22.02 -63.29 54.93
N PHE A 6 -21.72 -62.05 54.50
CA PHE A 6 -21.99 -60.69 54.94
C PHE A 6 -21.51 -59.79 53.77
N LEU A 7 -22.23 -58.74 53.39
CA LEU A 7 -21.67 -57.56 52.65
C LEU A 7 -20.87 -56.68 53.66
N PRO A 8 -20.06 -55.64 53.30
CA PRO A 8 -20.01 -54.88 52.04
C PRO A 8 -18.57 -54.53 51.56
N GLY A 9 -18.47 -53.90 50.38
CA GLY A 9 -17.21 -53.28 49.95
C GLY A 9 -17.20 -52.81 48.50
N LEU A 10 -18.02 -51.79 48.18
CA LEU A 10 -17.78 -50.96 47.00
C LEU A 10 -16.56 -50.07 47.26
N PRO A 11 -15.72 -49.88 46.25
CA PRO A 11 -15.49 -48.51 45.82
C PRO A 11 -15.85 -48.33 44.36
N ALA A 12 -16.65 -47.29 44.13
CA ALA A 12 -16.87 -46.71 42.83
C ALA A 12 -15.54 -46.15 42.30
N VAL A 13 -15.09 -46.62 41.15
CA VAL A 13 -14.20 -45.84 40.27
C VAL A 13 -14.64 -46.02 38.83
N ALA A 14 -15.41 -45.02 38.41
CA ALA A 14 -15.44 -44.40 37.09
C ALA A 14 -15.24 -45.29 35.85
N LEU A 15 -16.37 -45.50 35.19
CA LEU A 15 -16.47 -45.75 33.75
C LEU A 15 -15.88 -44.54 32.98
N ALA A 16 -14.64 -44.62 32.51
CA ALA A 16 -14.11 -43.67 31.53
C ALA A 16 -14.05 -44.36 30.17
N LYS A 17 -14.99 -43.98 29.31
CA LYS A 17 -15.16 -44.49 27.95
C LYS A 17 -13.90 -44.20 27.14
N ALA A 18 -13.26 -45.25 26.64
CA ALA A 18 -12.41 -45.17 25.47
C ALA A 18 -13.25 -44.67 24.28
N GLY A 19 -12.80 -43.62 23.60
CA GLY A 19 -13.44 -43.20 22.35
C GLY A 19 -13.05 -41.80 21.89
N ALA A 20 -12.51 -41.72 20.68
CA ALA A 20 -12.36 -40.53 19.85
C ALA A 20 -11.26 -39.51 20.26
N LEU A 21 -10.01 -39.98 20.29
CA LEU A 21 -8.88 -39.15 19.88
C LEU A 21 -8.93 -39.03 18.33
N THR A 22 -8.64 -37.84 17.79
CA THR A 22 -8.36 -37.54 16.36
C THR A 22 -9.53 -37.04 15.50
N LEU A 23 -9.91 -35.76 15.60
CA LEU A 23 -10.51 -35.03 14.47
C LEU A 23 -10.52 -33.48 14.65
N PHE A 24 -9.38 -32.79 14.66
CA PHE A 24 -9.37 -31.34 14.40
C PHE A 24 -7.98 -30.79 14.02
N ALA A 25 -7.40 -31.27 12.91
CA ALA A 25 -6.11 -30.76 12.43
C ALA A 25 -6.01 -30.69 10.90
N PHE A 26 -7.08 -30.24 10.21
CA PHE A 26 -7.11 -30.17 8.74
C PHE A 26 -7.63 -28.85 8.15
N LEU A 27 -7.61 -27.74 8.92
CA LEU A 27 -8.11 -26.43 8.45
C LEU A 27 -7.02 -25.40 8.07
N LEU A 28 -5.73 -25.79 7.99
CA LEU A 28 -4.65 -24.81 7.78
C LEU A 28 -4.13 -24.68 6.35
N PHE A 29 -4.71 -25.36 5.35
CA PHE A 29 -4.14 -25.39 3.99
C PHE A 29 -4.85 -24.51 2.94
N THR A 30 -5.91 -23.76 3.29
CA THR A 30 -6.66 -22.96 2.29
C THR A 30 -6.27 -21.48 2.22
N SER A 31 -5.39 -20.96 3.09
CA SER A 31 -5.06 -19.52 3.12
C SER A 31 -4.06 -19.08 2.03
N CYS A 32 -3.03 -19.90 1.75
CA CYS A 32 -1.89 -19.46 0.92
C CYS A 32 -2.28 -19.04 -0.51
N ASN A 33 -3.32 -19.63 -1.10
CA ASN A 33 -3.72 -19.32 -2.49
C ASN A 33 -4.51 -18.00 -2.60
N ASN A 34 -5.12 -17.56 -1.49
CA ASN A 34 -5.83 -16.28 -1.43
C ASN A 34 -4.85 -15.11 -1.26
N ASP A 35 -3.84 -15.30 -0.42
CA ASP A 35 -2.82 -14.28 -0.13
C ASP A 35 -2.04 -13.89 -1.39
N LYS A 36 -1.62 -14.87 -2.21
CA LYS A 36 -0.92 -14.61 -3.47
C LYS A 36 -1.73 -13.73 -4.43
N LYS A 37 -3.02 -14.01 -4.61
CA LYS A 37 -3.90 -13.24 -5.50
C LYS A 37 -4.11 -11.81 -5.00
N GLN A 38 -4.21 -11.62 -3.69
CA GLN A 38 -4.36 -10.29 -3.10
C GLN A 38 -3.08 -9.46 -3.30
N ILE A 39 -1.92 -10.06 -3.10
CA ILE A 39 -0.62 -9.43 -3.35
C ILE A 39 -0.50 -9.03 -4.83
N GLU A 40 -0.77 -9.95 -5.77
CA GLU A 40 -0.75 -9.67 -7.21
C GLU A 40 -1.70 -8.52 -7.60
N THR A 41 -2.90 -8.50 -7.01
CA THR A 41 -3.89 -7.43 -7.26
C THR A 41 -3.36 -6.09 -6.77
N LEU A 42 -2.83 -6.04 -5.54
CA LEU A 42 -2.37 -4.80 -4.94
C LEU A 42 -1.09 -4.28 -5.60
N THR A 43 -0.19 -5.16 -6.04
CA THR A 43 0.96 -4.81 -6.88
C THR A 43 0.48 -4.12 -8.15
N LYS A 44 -0.44 -4.76 -8.89
CA LYS A 44 -0.97 -4.21 -10.14
C LYS A 44 -1.66 -2.86 -9.94
N GLU A 45 -2.45 -2.70 -8.89
CA GLU A 45 -3.08 -1.42 -8.56
C GLU A 45 -2.04 -0.32 -8.29
N THR A 46 -1.02 -0.64 -7.50
CA THR A 46 0.08 0.29 -7.19
C THR A 46 0.82 0.73 -8.45
N GLU A 47 1.19 -0.23 -9.31
CA GLU A 47 1.87 0.03 -10.59
C GLU A 47 0.99 0.81 -11.57
N THR A 48 -0.31 0.53 -11.60
CA THR A 48 -1.26 1.29 -12.44
C THR A 48 -1.31 2.76 -12.00
N ILE A 49 -1.32 3.03 -10.70
CA ILE A 49 -1.30 4.40 -10.18
C ILE A 49 0.03 5.09 -10.52
N HIS A 50 1.15 4.37 -10.41
CA HIS A 50 2.45 4.85 -10.87
C HIS A 50 2.42 5.25 -12.35
N ASP A 51 1.94 4.38 -13.24
CA ASP A 51 1.92 4.63 -14.68
C ASP A 51 1.04 5.82 -15.05
N GLU A 52 -0.09 5.98 -14.36
CA GLU A 52 -0.94 7.15 -14.52
C GLU A 52 -0.29 8.42 -13.99
N ALA A 53 0.38 8.34 -12.83
CA ALA A 53 1.14 9.46 -12.27
C ALA A 53 2.30 9.88 -13.19
N MET A 54 2.94 8.95 -13.88
CA MET A 54 4.00 9.26 -14.86
C MET A 54 3.46 10.03 -16.08
N LYS A 55 2.22 9.77 -16.51
CA LYS A 55 1.56 10.58 -17.56
C LYS A 55 1.28 11.98 -17.06
N ASP A 56 0.69 12.10 -15.86
CA ASP A 56 0.41 13.38 -15.22
C ASP A 56 1.73 14.18 -15.00
N LEU A 57 2.82 13.50 -14.64
CA LEU A 57 4.15 14.07 -14.45
C LEU A 57 4.74 14.62 -15.75
N ALA A 58 4.58 13.90 -16.87
CA ALA A 58 5.05 14.37 -18.17
C ALA A 58 4.36 15.68 -18.57
N ASP A 59 3.06 15.80 -18.32
CA ASP A 59 2.29 17.01 -18.54
C ASP A 59 2.74 18.15 -17.60
N MET A 60 2.96 17.85 -16.31
CA MET A 60 3.50 18.80 -15.32
C MET A 60 4.86 19.34 -15.76
N ASN A 61 5.76 18.48 -16.20
CA ASN A 61 7.10 18.86 -16.65
C ASN A 61 7.07 19.73 -17.91
N ARG A 62 6.07 19.57 -18.79
CA ARG A 62 5.85 20.50 -19.91
C ARG A 62 5.44 21.88 -19.43
N VAL A 63 4.46 21.96 -18.52
CA VAL A 63 4.04 23.23 -17.91
C VAL A 63 5.20 23.89 -17.17
N ALA A 64 6.00 23.12 -16.42
CA ALA A 64 7.18 23.63 -15.72
C ALA A 64 8.19 24.30 -16.66
N ARG A 65 8.44 23.73 -17.85
CA ARG A 65 9.32 24.34 -18.86
C ARG A 65 8.76 25.67 -19.38
N GLU A 66 7.47 25.70 -19.72
CA GLU A 66 6.80 26.91 -20.19
C GLU A 66 6.77 28.02 -19.12
N LEU A 67 6.61 27.68 -17.84
CA LEU A 67 6.71 28.64 -16.74
C LEU A 67 8.12 29.21 -16.59
N LYS A 68 9.16 28.36 -16.68
CA LYS A 68 10.56 28.81 -16.67
C LYS A 68 10.85 29.77 -17.82
N GLU A 69 10.37 29.47 -19.02
CA GLU A 69 10.48 30.35 -20.19
C GLU A 69 9.79 31.69 -19.95
N THR A 70 8.58 31.68 -19.38
CA THR A 70 7.83 32.90 -19.03
C THR A 70 8.64 33.80 -18.08
N ILE A 71 9.21 33.24 -17.01
CA ILE A 71 10.00 34.01 -16.03
C ILE A 71 11.25 34.62 -16.67
N MET A 72 11.88 33.95 -17.65
CA MET A 72 13.08 34.47 -18.31
C MET A 72 12.82 35.68 -19.21
N VAL A 73 11.62 35.79 -19.78
CA VAL A 73 11.30 36.83 -20.79
C VAL A 73 10.40 37.94 -20.26
N ALA A 74 9.60 37.67 -19.22
CA ALA A 74 8.66 38.63 -18.67
C ALA A 74 9.33 39.61 -17.71
N THR A 75 8.90 40.87 -17.74
CA THR A 75 9.19 41.82 -16.66
C THR A 75 8.15 41.64 -15.57
N MET A 76 8.55 41.06 -14.45
CA MET A 76 7.69 40.77 -13.31
C MET A 76 8.15 41.55 -12.07
N THR A 77 7.22 41.91 -11.18
CA THR A 77 7.58 42.33 -9.83
C THR A 77 8.10 41.13 -9.02
N ALA A 78 8.72 41.39 -7.87
CA ALA A 78 9.19 40.33 -6.99
C ALA A 78 8.04 39.42 -6.53
N GLU A 79 6.88 40.01 -6.21
CA GLU A 79 5.68 39.31 -5.77
C GLU A 79 5.13 38.42 -6.88
N GLN A 80 5.12 38.90 -8.12
CA GLN A 80 4.68 38.10 -9.27
C GLN A 80 5.64 36.91 -9.51
N SER A 81 6.95 37.16 -9.47
CA SER A 81 7.98 36.13 -9.66
C SER A 81 7.95 35.05 -8.56
N ALA A 82 7.63 35.43 -7.31
CA ALA A 82 7.50 34.51 -6.19
C ALA A 82 6.44 33.42 -6.45
N VAL A 83 5.27 33.79 -6.98
CA VAL A 83 4.20 32.82 -7.26
C VAL A 83 4.62 31.77 -8.28
N TYR A 84 5.37 32.16 -9.31
CA TYR A 84 5.91 31.22 -10.30
C TYR A 84 6.99 30.31 -9.70
N THR A 85 7.87 30.88 -8.86
CA THR A 85 8.92 30.14 -8.17
C THR A 85 8.34 29.09 -7.22
N ASP A 86 7.28 29.43 -6.50
CA ASP A 86 6.57 28.52 -5.60
C ASP A 86 5.94 27.36 -6.38
N ALA A 87 5.28 27.64 -7.50
CA ALA A 87 4.72 26.60 -8.37
C ALA A 87 5.80 25.66 -8.92
N LEU A 88 6.92 26.21 -9.41
CA LEU A 88 8.04 25.41 -9.90
C LEU A 88 8.71 24.58 -8.80
N THR A 89 8.77 25.10 -7.59
CA THR A 89 9.28 24.37 -6.41
C THR A 89 8.36 23.19 -6.08
N ALA A 90 7.05 23.40 -6.06
CA ALA A 90 6.08 22.32 -5.83
C ALA A 90 6.18 21.23 -6.91
N MET A 91 6.33 21.62 -8.18
CA MET A 91 6.54 20.68 -9.29
C MET A 91 7.82 19.86 -9.10
N GLY A 92 8.95 20.51 -8.78
CA GLY A 92 10.21 19.82 -8.53
C GLY A 92 10.14 18.86 -7.33
N ASN A 93 9.45 19.24 -6.26
CA ASN A 93 9.24 18.37 -5.11
C ASN A 93 8.40 17.13 -5.46
N ALA A 94 7.35 17.29 -6.26
CA ALA A 94 6.51 16.19 -6.71
C ALA A 94 7.28 15.22 -7.63
N GLU A 95 8.09 15.75 -8.56
CA GLU A 95 8.97 14.96 -9.42
C GLU A 95 10.01 14.20 -8.59
N ASN A 96 10.71 14.86 -7.66
CA ASN A 96 11.71 14.23 -6.81
C ASN A 96 11.11 13.11 -5.96
N ALA A 97 9.92 13.32 -5.39
CA ALA A 97 9.23 12.29 -4.62
C ALA A 97 8.87 11.06 -5.47
N MET A 98 8.50 11.25 -6.74
CA MET A 98 8.28 10.13 -7.69
C MET A 98 9.59 9.39 -7.97
N MET A 99 10.68 10.11 -8.22
CA MET A 99 12.00 9.52 -8.48
C MET A 99 12.53 8.74 -7.28
N ASP A 100 12.38 9.30 -6.07
CA ASP A 100 12.76 8.65 -4.83
C ASP A 100 11.91 7.39 -4.59
N TRP A 101 10.61 7.43 -4.89
CA TRP A 101 9.76 6.25 -4.82
C TRP A 101 10.25 5.16 -5.77
N MET A 102 10.47 5.47 -7.06
CA MET A 102 10.93 4.48 -8.05
C MET A 102 12.28 3.87 -7.67
N LYS A 103 13.20 4.66 -7.10
CA LYS A 103 14.51 4.18 -6.64
C LYS A 103 14.38 3.21 -5.46
N ASN A 104 13.46 3.49 -4.55
CA ASN A 104 13.32 2.77 -3.29
C ASN A 104 12.32 1.61 -3.36
N TYR A 105 11.41 1.59 -4.34
CA TYR A 105 10.46 0.51 -4.54
C TYR A 105 11.19 -0.83 -4.74
N LYS A 106 10.63 -1.89 -4.16
CA LYS A 106 11.13 -3.26 -4.24
C LYS A 106 9.98 -4.18 -4.64
N SER A 107 10.28 -5.12 -5.53
CA SER A 107 9.32 -6.19 -5.84
C SER A 107 8.97 -6.95 -4.56
N PRO A 108 7.67 -7.20 -4.28
CA PRO A 108 7.23 -7.92 -3.09
C PRO A 108 7.36 -9.45 -3.23
N GLU A 109 7.86 -9.96 -4.37
CA GLU A 109 7.92 -11.41 -4.67
C GLU A 109 8.69 -12.23 -3.62
N GLU A 110 9.73 -11.65 -3.03
CA GLU A 110 10.59 -12.30 -2.04
C GLU A 110 10.12 -12.05 -0.58
N MET A 111 9.03 -11.31 -0.38
CA MET A 111 8.50 -10.97 0.94
C MET A 111 7.52 -12.04 1.44
N ALA A 112 7.46 -12.25 2.76
CA ALA A 112 6.43 -13.10 3.35
C ALA A 112 5.03 -12.48 3.13
N PRO A 113 3.95 -13.26 2.93
CA PRO A 113 2.67 -12.69 2.49
C PRO A 113 2.10 -11.55 3.38
N PRO A 114 2.13 -11.64 4.73
CA PRO A 114 1.67 -10.53 5.58
C PRO A 114 2.54 -9.27 5.46
N GLU A 115 3.85 -9.45 5.26
CA GLU A 115 4.81 -8.36 5.05
C GLU A 115 4.60 -7.70 3.69
N ALA A 116 4.47 -8.51 2.63
CA ALA A 116 4.17 -8.06 1.28
C ALA A 116 2.89 -7.21 1.23
N MET A 117 1.82 -7.68 1.87
CA MET A 117 0.54 -6.96 1.94
C MET A 117 0.69 -5.60 2.62
N LYS A 118 1.34 -5.55 3.78
CA LYS A 118 1.56 -4.29 4.50
C LYS A 118 2.43 -3.33 3.68
N TYR A 119 3.54 -3.83 3.14
CA TYR A 119 4.45 -3.05 2.31
C TYR A 119 3.72 -2.42 1.12
N LEU A 120 2.96 -3.23 0.36
CA LEU A 120 2.24 -2.74 -0.80
C LEU A 120 1.14 -1.73 -0.46
N GLN A 121 0.47 -1.87 0.69
CA GLN A 121 -0.50 -0.86 1.15
C GLN A 121 0.19 0.49 1.40
N GLU A 122 1.37 0.47 2.02
CA GLU A 122 2.18 1.67 2.23
C GLU A 122 2.67 2.26 0.89
N GLN A 123 3.16 1.43 -0.03
CA GLN A 123 3.60 1.89 -1.36
C GLN A 123 2.44 2.49 -2.16
N LYS A 124 1.26 1.88 -2.12
CA LYS A 124 0.05 2.40 -2.75
C LYS A 124 -0.31 3.78 -2.20
N ALA A 125 -0.33 3.95 -0.88
CA ALA A 125 -0.62 5.25 -0.28
C ALA A 125 0.42 6.33 -0.66
N LEU A 126 1.71 5.97 -0.74
CA LEU A 126 2.77 6.87 -1.17
C LEU A 126 2.57 7.33 -2.62
N ILE A 127 2.28 6.41 -3.54
CA ILE A 127 2.12 6.73 -4.95
C ILE A 127 0.80 7.48 -5.23
N GLU A 128 -0.27 7.19 -4.48
CA GLU A 128 -1.52 7.95 -4.51
C GLU A 128 -1.28 9.41 -4.09
N LYS A 129 -0.55 9.60 -2.98
CA LYS A 129 -0.17 10.93 -2.51
C LYS A 129 0.69 11.66 -3.54
N ASN A 130 1.73 11.02 -4.06
CA ASN A 130 2.61 11.63 -5.04
C ASN A 130 1.84 12.06 -6.30
N ARG A 131 0.93 11.22 -6.79
CA ARG A 131 0.06 11.59 -7.92
C ARG A 131 -0.84 12.79 -7.61
N ALA A 132 -1.39 12.86 -6.40
CA ALA A 132 -2.18 14.02 -5.97
C ALA A 132 -1.33 15.30 -5.95
N ASP A 133 -0.10 15.22 -5.46
CA ASP A 133 0.86 16.32 -5.45
C ASP A 133 1.21 16.78 -6.88
N ILE A 134 1.47 15.84 -7.80
CA ILE A 134 1.71 16.12 -9.23
C ILE A 134 0.51 16.86 -9.84
N LYS A 135 -0.71 16.37 -9.62
CA LYS A 135 -1.92 17.02 -10.16
C LYS A 135 -2.12 18.41 -9.58
N ALA A 136 -1.94 18.57 -8.26
CA ALA A 136 -2.06 19.88 -7.62
C ALA A 136 -1.05 20.89 -8.17
N ALA A 137 0.21 20.47 -8.34
CA ALA A 137 1.26 21.30 -8.92
C ALA A 137 1.00 21.63 -10.40
N LEU A 138 0.57 20.65 -11.19
CA LEU A 138 0.16 20.84 -12.59
C LEU A 138 -0.95 21.88 -12.71
N GLU A 139 -2.02 21.76 -11.92
CA GLU A 139 -3.15 22.69 -11.96
C GLU A 139 -2.77 24.08 -11.48
N ALA A 140 -1.92 24.20 -10.46
CA ALA A 140 -1.36 25.50 -10.06
C ALA A 140 -0.57 26.15 -11.20
N GLY A 141 0.24 25.36 -11.92
CA GLY A 141 0.99 25.85 -13.08
C GLY A 141 0.10 26.27 -14.25
N LYS A 142 -0.94 25.48 -14.59
CA LYS A 142 -1.89 25.84 -15.66
C LYS A 142 -2.59 27.17 -15.39
N LYS A 143 -2.99 27.41 -14.14
CA LYS A 143 -3.59 28.70 -13.73
C LYS A 143 -2.67 29.89 -14.00
N LEU A 144 -1.36 29.73 -13.80
CA LEU A 144 -0.38 30.78 -14.12
C LEU A 144 -0.22 31.02 -15.63
N GLN A 145 -0.54 30.02 -16.45
CA GLN A 145 -0.60 30.16 -17.91
C GLN A 145 -1.93 30.71 -18.43
N GLY A 146 -2.91 30.95 -17.54
CA GLY A 146 -4.28 31.30 -17.93
C GLY A 146 -5.04 30.15 -18.59
N LYS A 147 -4.66 28.91 -18.30
CA LYS A 147 -5.30 27.67 -18.80
C LYS A 147 -6.14 26.99 -17.72
#